data_AF-A0A4R8DLZ0-F1
#
_entry.id   AF-A0A4R8DLZ0-F1
#
_cell.length_a   1.000
_cell.length_b   1.000
_cell.length_c   1.000
_cell.angle_alpha   90.00
_cell.angle_beta   90.00
_cell.angle_gamma   90.00
#
_symmetry.space_group_name_H-M   'P 1'
#
loop_
_entity.id
_entity.type
_entity.pdbx_description
1 polymer ?
#
loop_
_entity_poly.entity_id
_entity_poly.type
_entity_poly.pdbx_seq_one_letter_code
_entity_poly.pdbx_strand_id
1 'polypeptide(L)'
;MCGAKQGGLDLKGVDVDKEAVIQGQVLRGEEPVGGAYVRLLDSTGEFTAEVPTSATGHFRFFAAPGSWTLRTLAPKADPVDRQVVAQYGEVAEVAVTV
;
A
#
# COMPACT_ATOMS: atom_id res chain seq x y z
N MET A 1 22.77 14.79 -10.55
CA MET A 1 21.99 14.55 -9.32
C MET A 1 20.71 13.80 -9.72
N CYS A 2 20.80 12.47 -9.92
CA CYS A 2 19.63 11.67 -10.33
C CYS A 2 18.96 11.10 -9.08
N GLY A 3 17.95 11.79 -8.57
CA GLY A 3 17.14 11.38 -7.42
C GLY A 3 16.14 10.30 -7.81
N ALA A 4 16.63 9.08 -8.10
CA ALA A 4 15.76 7.91 -8.15
C ALA A 4 15.20 7.68 -6.74
N LYS A 5 13.95 8.10 -6.50
CA LYS A 5 13.22 7.74 -5.29
C LYS A 5 13.17 6.21 -5.21
N GLN A 6 13.50 5.71 -4.03
CA GLN A 6 13.64 4.30 -3.71
C GLN A 6 12.34 3.54 -4.03
N GLY A 7 12.33 2.72 -5.09
CA GLY A 7 11.57 1.46 -5.14
C GLY A 7 10.03 1.49 -5.26
N GLY A 8 9.41 2.55 -5.79
CA GLY A 8 7.97 2.53 -6.07
C GLY A 8 7.62 1.71 -7.34
N LEU A 9 6.45 1.04 -7.34
CA LEU A 9 5.88 0.39 -8.53
C LEU A 9 5.79 1.39 -9.71
N ASP A 10 5.99 0.93 -10.96
CA ASP A 10 5.93 1.81 -12.14
C ASP A 10 4.58 2.56 -12.19
N LEU A 11 4.64 3.86 -12.48
CA LEU A 11 3.49 4.77 -12.55
C LEU A 11 3.07 5.05 -14.01
N LYS A 12 3.66 4.36 -15.00
CA LYS A 12 3.23 4.49 -16.40
C LYS A 12 1.73 4.23 -16.54
N GLY A 13 1.00 5.26 -16.97
CA GLY A 13 -0.46 5.23 -17.18
C GLY A 13 -1.30 5.62 -15.98
N VAL A 14 -0.68 5.93 -14.83
CA VAL A 14 -1.35 6.48 -13.64
C VAL A 14 -1.35 8.00 -13.75
N ASP A 15 -2.53 8.61 -13.83
CA ASP A 15 -2.68 10.07 -13.80
C ASP A 15 -2.80 10.50 -12.34
N VAL A 16 -1.64 10.63 -11.68
CA VAL A 16 -1.59 10.96 -10.25
C VAL A 16 -2.32 12.26 -9.94
N ASP A 17 -2.46 13.19 -10.88
CA ASP A 17 -3.21 14.44 -10.67
C ASP A 17 -4.73 14.21 -10.51
N LYS A 18 -5.24 13.06 -10.97
CA LYS A 18 -6.64 12.65 -10.86
C LYS A 18 -6.88 11.45 -9.94
N GLU A 19 -5.81 10.79 -9.51
CA GLU A 19 -5.86 9.53 -8.77
C GLU A 19 -5.09 9.67 -7.45
N ALA A 20 -5.73 9.32 -6.33
CA ALA A 20 -5.02 9.21 -5.07
C ALA A 20 -4.51 7.78 -4.92
N VAL A 21 -3.19 7.62 -4.94
CA VAL A 21 -2.54 6.30 -5.01
C VAL A 21 -1.95 5.97 -3.65
N ILE A 22 -2.30 4.81 -3.11
CA ILE A 22 -1.62 4.22 -1.97
C ILE A 22 -0.84 3.02 -2.48
N GLN A 23 0.45 2.94 -2.21
CA GLN A 23 1.24 1.76 -2.54
C GLN A 23 2.27 1.47 -1.45
N GLY A 24 2.84 0.28 -1.51
CA GLY A 24 3.79 -0.10 -0.49
C GLY A 24 4.39 -1.47 -0.68
N GLN A 25 5.20 -1.87 0.29
CA GLN A 25 5.83 -3.17 0.35
C GLN A 25 5.64 -3.79 1.73
N VAL A 26 5.27 -5.07 1.76
CA VAL A 26 5.20 -5.88 2.97
C VAL A 26 6.50 -6.66 3.13
N LEU A 27 7.12 -6.50 4.29
CA LEU A 27 8.38 -7.14 4.67
C LEU A 27 8.22 -7.92 5.99
N ARG A 28 8.95 -9.04 6.10
CA ARG A 28 9.19 -9.74 7.37
C ARG A 28 10.68 -9.64 7.65
N GLY A 29 11.05 -8.74 8.57
CA GLY A 29 12.43 -8.29 8.66
C GLY A 29 12.85 -7.62 7.35
N GLU A 30 13.87 -8.16 6.69
CA GLU A 30 14.36 -7.68 5.38
C GLU A 30 13.78 -8.48 4.20
N GLU A 31 13.02 -9.55 4.47
CA GLU A 31 12.50 -10.43 3.42
C GLU A 31 11.14 -9.93 2.90
N PRO A 32 10.96 -9.78 1.58
CA PRO A 32 9.66 -9.44 1.01
C PRO A 32 8.65 -10.58 1.22
N VAL A 33 7.44 -10.22 1.64
CA VAL A 33 6.36 -11.19 1.86
C VAL A 33 5.41 -11.18 0.68
N GLY A 34 5.58 -12.12 -0.24
CA GLY A 34 4.62 -12.36 -1.31
C GLY A 34 3.41 -13.18 -0.84
N GLY A 35 2.27 -12.98 -1.50
CA GLY A 35 1.02 -13.68 -1.18
C GLY A 35 0.36 -13.31 0.16
N ALA A 36 0.78 -12.22 0.80
CA ALA A 36 -0.01 -11.57 1.83
C ALA A 36 -1.24 -10.88 1.20
N TYR A 37 -2.26 -10.62 2.00
CA TYR A 37 -3.41 -9.80 1.62
C TYR A 37 -3.34 -8.47 2.35
N VAL A 38 -3.47 -7.37 1.61
CA VAL A 38 -3.65 -6.03 2.21
C VAL A 38 -5.09 -5.64 1.99
N ARG A 39 -5.77 -5.25 3.06
CA ARG A 39 -7.12 -4.70 3.05
C ARG A 39 -7.08 -3.21 3.23
N LEU A 40 -7.87 -2.50 2.45
CA LEU A 40 -8.11 -1.08 2.62
C LEU A 40 -9.44 -0.90 3.37
N LEU A 41 -9.38 -0.24 4.52
CA LEU A 41 -10.53 0.09 5.34
C LEU A 41 -10.72 1.60 5.38
N ASP A 42 -11.97 2.04 5.35
CA ASP A 42 -12.30 3.47 5.43
C ASP A 42 -12.12 4.05 6.85
N SER A 43 -12.49 5.31 7.05
CA SER A 43 -12.37 6.00 8.34
C SER A 43 -13.21 5.39 9.47
N THR A 44 -14.23 4.59 9.14
CA THR A 44 -15.06 3.86 10.12
C THR A 44 -14.51 2.48 10.44
N GLY A 45 -13.49 2.03 9.71
CA GLY A 45 -12.94 0.68 9.77
C GLY A 45 -13.70 -0.32 8.89
N GLU A 46 -14.61 0.17 8.02
CA GLU A 46 -15.35 -0.68 7.09
C GLU A 46 -14.44 -1.12 5.94
N PHE A 47 -14.58 -2.39 5.55
CA PHE A 47 -13.84 -2.97 4.43
C PHE A 47 -14.24 -2.36 3.10
N THR A 48 -13.27 -1.83 2.35
CA THR A 48 -13.50 -1.21 1.05
C THR A 48 -12.91 -2.02 -0.11
N ALA A 49 -11.67 -2.52 0.06
CA ALA A 49 -10.98 -3.28 -0.98
C ALA A 49 -9.92 -4.22 -0.40
N GLU A 50 -9.49 -5.21 -1.19
CA GLU A 50 -8.38 -6.11 -0.86
C GLU A 50 -7.52 -6.34 -2.10
N VAL A 51 -6.20 -6.34 -1.92
CA VAL A 51 -5.26 -6.76 -2.97
C VAL A 51 -4.24 -7.73 -2.39
N PRO A 52 -3.87 -8.80 -3.14
CA PRO A 52 -2.73 -9.62 -2.78
C PRO A 52 -1.42 -8.88 -3.08
N THR A 53 -0.43 -9.05 -2.21
CA THR A 53 0.93 -8.59 -2.49
C THR A 53 1.57 -9.41 -3.61
N SER A 54 2.38 -8.76 -4.46
CA SER A 54 3.19 -9.42 -5.49
C SER A 54 4.24 -10.37 -4.90
N ALA A 55 4.96 -11.11 -5.75
CA ALA A 55 6.08 -11.96 -5.30
C ALA A 55 7.18 -11.19 -4.54
N THR A 56 7.29 -9.88 -4.74
CA THR A 56 8.23 -8.99 -4.05
C THR A 56 7.58 -8.21 -2.92
N GLY A 57 6.38 -8.59 -2.47
CA GLY A 57 5.67 -7.98 -1.35
C GLY A 57 4.97 -6.66 -1.67
N HIS A 58 4.94 -6.23 -2.94
CA HIS A 58 4.36 -4.94 -3.30
C HIS A 58 2.84 -4.98 -3.45
N PHE A 59 2.18 -3.88 -3.10
CA PHE A 59 0.74 -3.68 -3.30
C PHE A 59 0.43 -2.25 -3.76
N ARG A 60 -0.75 -2.04 -4.35
CA ARG A 60 -1.26 -0.73 -4.75
C ARG A 60 -2.78 -0.68 -4.68
N PHE A 61 -3.29 0.45 -4.21
CA PHE A 61 -4.70 0.84 -4.25
C PHE A 61 -4.84 2.19 -4.97
N PHE A 62 -6.00 2.34 -5.59
CA PHE A 62 -6.52 3.63 -6.05
C PHE A 62 -7.72 3.95 -5.16
N ALA A 63 -7.62 5.04 -4.40
CA ALA A 63 -8.62 5.39 -3.40
C ALA A 63 -9.10 6.84 -3.62
N ALA A 64 -10.22 7.20 -2.96
CA ALA A 64 -10.56 8.61 -2.83
C ALA A 64 -9.60 9.30 -1.85
N PRO A 65 -9.37 10.61 -1.97
CA PRO A 65 -8.62 11.35 -0.96
C PRO A 65 -9.26 11.22 0.41
N GLY A 66 -8.44 11.00 1.43
CA GLY A 66 -8.92 10.79 2.79
C GLY A 66 -7.99 9.92 3.62
N SER A 67 -8.42 9.67 4.86
CA SER A 67 -7.74 8.77 5.78
C SER A 67 -8.22 7.34 5.60
N TRP A 68 -7.27 6.43 5.51
CA TRP A 68 -7.52 5.00 5.31
C TRP A 68 -6.70 4.18 6.29
N THR A 69 -7.14 2.94 6.54
CA THR A 69 -6.37 1.94 7.27
C THR A 69 -6.01 0.79 6.34
N LEU A 70 -4.73 0.50 6.23
CA LEU A 70 -4.21 -0.69 5.59
C LEU A 70 -4.10 -1.79 6.65
N ARG A 71 -4.89 -2.86 6.50
CA ARG A 71 -4.79 -4.06 7.34
C ARG A 71 -4.12 -5.17 6.56
N THR A 72 -2.90 -5.51 6.94
CA THR A 72 -2.11 -6.56 6.29
C THR A 72 -2.29 -7.89 7.01
N LEU A 73 -2.65 -8.92 6.25
CA LEU A 73 -2.80 -10.30 6.66
C LEU A 73 -1.73 -11.12 5.95
N ALA A 74 -0.65 -11.44 6.66
CA ALA A 74 0.45 -12.24 6.13
C ALA A 74 0.45 -13.65 6.75
N PRO A 75 0.80 -14.70 5.99
CA PRO A 75 0.94 -16.03 6.55
C PRO A 75 1.94 -16.03 7.72
N LYS A 76 1.56 -16.70 8.82
CA LYS A 76 2.40 -16.85 10.03
C LYS A 76 2.75 -15.53 10.74
N ALA A 77 1.97 -14.47 10.54
CA ALA A 77 2.08 -13.21 11.27
C ALA A 77 0.71 -12.77 11.77
N ASP A 78 0.69 -12.01 12.86
CA ASP A 78 -0.53 -11.35 13.31
C ASP A 78 -0.92 -10.22 12.35
N PRO A 79 -2.20 -9.86 12.25
CA PRO A 79 -2.63 -8.72 11.46
C PRO A 79 -1.93 -7.43 11.89
N VAL A 80 -1.45 -6.66 10.91
CA VAL A 80 -0.82 -5.35 11.16
C VAL A 80 -1.64 -4.26 10.47
N ASP A 81 -2.03 -3.26 11.26
CA ASP A 81 -2.74 -2.08 10.77
C ASP A 81 -1.78 -0.89 10.61
N ARG A 82 -1.90 -0.17 9.48
CA ARG A 82 -1.18 1.08 9.22
C ARG A 82 -2.15 2.14 8.71
N GLN A 83 -2.15 3.30 9.35
CA GLN A 83 -2.88 4.45 8.83
C GLN A 83 -2.12 5.10 7.68
N VAL A 84 -2.87 5.56 6.69
CA VAL A 84 -2.33 6.26 5.53
C VAL A 84 -3.33 7.32 5.08
N VAL A 85 -2.83 8.44 4.57
CA VAL A 85 -3.66 9.48 3.96
C VAL A 85 -3.41 9.41 2.45
N ALA A 86 -4.48 9.28 1.67
CA ALA A 86 -4.44 9.39 0.22
C ALA A 86 -4.80 10.83 -0.19
N GLN A 87 -4.10 11.38 -1.17
CA GLN A 87 -4.39 12.69 -1.77
C GLN A 87 -4.18 12.62 -3.29
N TYR A 88 -4.93 13.41 -4.05
CA TYR A 88 -4.63 13.59 -5.47
C TYR A 88 -3.27 14.28 -5.63
N GLY A 89 -2.57 13.94 -6.71
CA GLY A 89 -1.22 14.42 -7.03
C GLY A 89 -0.12 13.75 -6.22
N GLU A 90 -0.46 12.87 -5.28
CA GLU A 90 0.49 12.24 -4.36
C GLU A 90 0.37 10.71 -4.38
N VAL A 91 1.53 10.06 -4.31
CA VAL A 91 1.63 8.63 -4.06
C VAL A 91 1.99 8.44 -2.60
N ALA A 92 1.03 7.95 -1.82
CA ALA A 92 1.27 7.59 -0.43
C ALA A 92 2.01 6.24 -0.38
N GLU A 93 3.29 6.30 -0.04
CA GLU A 93 4.18 5.13 0.02
C GLU A 93 4.29 4.60 1.45
N VAL A 94 3.97 3.31 1.65
CA VAL A 94 3.87 2.69 2.97
C VAL A 94 4.73 1.43 3.05
N ALA A 95 5.71 1.43 3.97
CA ALA A 95 6.39 0.21 4.36
C ALA A 95 5.61 -0.49 5.48
N VAL A 96 5.24 -1.75 5.26
CA VAL A 96 4.56 -2.57 6.27
C VAL A 96 5.51 -3.68 6.72
N THR A 97 5.75 -3.75 8.01
CA THR A 97 6.49 -4.86 8.63
C THR A 97 5.51 -5.74 9.39
N VAL A 98 5.53 -7.03 9.09
CA VAL A 98 4.73 -8.09 9.74
C VAL A 98 5.59 -9.02 10.57
#